data_AF-A0A147KI30-F1
#
_entry.id   AF-A0A147KI30-F1
#
_cell.length_a   1.000
_cell.length_b   1.000
_cell.length_c   1.000
_cell.angle_alpha   90.00
_cell.angle_beta   90.00
_cell.angle_gamma   90.00
#
_symmetry.space_group_name_H-M   'P 1'
#
loop_
_entity.id
_entity.type
_entity.pdbx_description
1 polymer ?
#
loop_
_entity_poly.entity_id
_entity_poly.type
_entity_poly.pdbx_seq_one_letter_code
_entity_poly.pdbx_strand_id
1 'polypeptide(L)' 'MSSGQLWVLIGLGVFHGVHPATGWLLAVSRGLQERRRTAVLGALPALAAGHLAAVALAAV' A
#
# COMPACT_ATOMS: atom_id res chain seq x y z
N MET A 1 -10.81 16.26 -14.45
CA MET A 1 -9.42 16.17 -13.95
C MET A 1 -8.48 16.65 -15.03
N SER A 2 -7.57 17.58 -14.71
CA SER A 2 -6.48 17.96 -15.61
C SER A 2 -5.38 16.88 -15.63
N SER A 3 -4.58 16.84 -16.69
CA SER A 3 -3.42 15.94 -16.78
C SER A 3 -2.43 16.14 -15.63
N GLY A 4 -2.23 17.39 -15.20
CA GLY A 4 -1.38 17.72 -14.05
C GLY A 4 -1.90 17.12 -12.73
N GLN A 5 -3.20 17.21 -12.48
CA GLN A 5 -3.81 16.58 -11.29
C GLN A 5 -3.64 15.05 -11.30
N LEU A 6 -3.72 14.43 -12.48
CA LEU A 6 -3.55 12.98 -12.62
C LEU A 6 -2.14 12.53 -12.25
N TRP A 7 -1.12 13.27 -12.72
CA TRP A 7 0.27 13.03 -12.33
C TRP A 7 0.54 13.24 -10.84
N VAL A 8 -0.08 14.26 -10.23
CA VAL A 8 0.02 14.48 -8.78
C VAL A 8 -0.57 13.30 -7.99
N LEU A 9 -1.73 12.79 -8.39
CA LEU A 9 -2.36 11.64 -7.72
C LEU A 9 -1.51 10.37 -7.86
N ILE A 10 -0.96 10.13 -9.05
CA ILE A 10 -0.03 9.01 -9.28
C ILE A 10 1.21 9.17 -8.39
N GLY A 11 1.83 10.36 -8.37
CA GLY A 11 3.01 10.63 -7.55
C GLY A 11 2.74 10.45 -6.06
N LEU A 12 1.58 10.91 -5.57
CA LEU A 12 1.17 10.73 -4.19
C LEU A 12 0.95 9.25 -3.85
N GLY A 13 0.33 8.49 -4.74
CA GLY A 13 0.14 7.05 -4.59
C GLY A 13 1.47 6.30 -4.50
N VAL A 14 2.44 6.64 -5.36
CA VAL A 14 3.79 6.07 -5.30
C VAL A 14 4.51 6.45 -4.00
N PHE A 15 4.48 7.73 -3.62
CA PHE A 15 5.11 8.20 -2.38
C PHE A 15 4.53 7.48 -1.15
N HIS A 16 3.20 7.44 -1.03
CA HIS A 16 2.51 6.78 0.07
C HIS A 16 2.77 5.27 0.09
N GLY A 17 2.72 4.64 -1.09
CA GLY A 17 2.89 3.20 -1.27
C GLY A 17 4.32 2.71 -1.07
N VAL A 18 5.35 3.50 -1.38
CA VAL A 18 6.76 3.12 -1.12
C VAL A 18 7.15 3.37 0.34
N HIS A 19 6.49 4.31 1.02
CA HIS A 19 6.83 4.68 2.38
C HIS A 19 6.34 3.64 3.40
N PRO A 20 7.24 2.90 4.07
CA PRO A 20 6.84 1.74 4.89
C PRO A 20 6.00 2.14 6.11
N ALA A 21 6.26 3.33 6.65
CA ALA A 21 5.59 3.84 7.85
C ALA A 21 4.12 4.24 7.60
N THR A 22 3.71 4.45 6.34
CA THR A 22 2.33 4.81 6.01
C THR A 22 1.64 3.70 5.21
N GLY A 23 2.32 3.11 4.23
CA GLY A 23 1.71 2.13 3.33
C GLY A 23 1.86 0.67 3.77
N TRP A 24 2.87 0.33 4.59
CA TRP A 24 3.28 -1.06 4.82
C TRP A 24 3.15 -1.52 6.28
N LEU A 25 2.57 -0.72 7.17
CA LEU A 25 2.55 -1.01 8.61
C LEU A 25 2.03 -2.42 8.94
N LEU A 26 1.03 -2.90 8.21
CA LEU A 26 0.49 -4.28 8.36
C LEU A 26 1.47 -5.36 7.89
N ALA A 27 2.23 -5.12 6.81
CA ALA A 27 3.27 -6.03 6.34
C ALA A 27 4.48 -6.03 7.29
N VAL A 28 4.88 -4.86 7.77
CA VAL A 28 5.97 -4.69 8.75
C VAL A 28 5.61 -5.35 10.08
N SER A 29 4.39 -5.17 10.58
CA SER A 29 3.95 -5.79 11.84
C SER A 29 3.98 -7.31 11.75
N ARG A 30 3.55 -7.90 10.62
CA ARG A 30 3.70 -9.33 10.35
C ARG A 30 5.16 -9.77 10.34
N GLY A 31 6.03 -9.01 9.66
CA GLY A 31 7.47 -9.28 9.65
C GLY A 31 8.12 -9.26 11.04
N LEU A 32 7.67 -8.37 11.92
CA LEU A 32 8.12 -8.30 13.32
C LEU A 32 7.58 -9.48 14.14
N GLN A 33 6.29 -9.84 13.98
CA GLN A 33 5.68 -10.99 14.66
C GLN A 33 6.36 -12.30 14.27
N GLU A 34 6.66 -12.49 12.98
CA GLU A 34 7.35 -13.68 12.46
C GLU A 34 8.89 -13.60 12.58
N ARG A 35 9.43 -12.46 13.04
CA ARG A 35 10.88 -12.13 13.05
C ARG A 35 11.58 -12.46 11.72
N ARG A 36 10.90 -12.24 10.59
CA ARG A 36 11.37 -12.65 9.28
C ARG A 36 11.13 -11.56 8.24
N ARG A 37 12.21 -11.11 7.60
CA ARG A 37 12.15 -10.06 6.56
C ARG A 37 11.31 -10.47 5.35
N THR A 38 11.37 -11.73 4.95
CA THR A 38 10.59 -12.24 3.82
C THR A 38 9.09 -12.25 4.09
N ALA A 39 8.66 -12.25 5.35
CA ALA A 39 7.24 -12.16 5.71
C ALA A 39 6.66 -10.77 5.40
N VAL A 40 7.49 -9.72 5.43
CA VAL A 40 7.07 -8.38 4.97
C VAL A 40 6.73 -8.42 3.49
N LEU A 41 7.65 -8.93 2.66
CA LEU A 41 7.45 -9.03 1.21
C LEU A 41 6.29 -9.96 0.86
N GLY A 42 6.15 -11.08 1.58
CA GLY A 42 5.05 -12.03 1.41
C GLY A 42 3.68 -11.47 1.77
N ALA A 43 3.61 -10.43 2.61
CA ALA A 43 2.36 -9.77 2.99
C ALA A 43 1.90 -8.72 1.98
N LEU A 44 2.79 -8.21 1.12
CA LEU A 44 2.47 -7.14 0.17
C LEU A 44 1.33 -7.47 -0.79
N PRO A 45 1.24 -8.67 -1.39
CA PRO A 45 0.15 -8.99 -2.31
C PRO A 45 -1.22 -8.94 -1.62
N ALA A 46 -1.33 -9.51 -0.42
CA ALA A 46 -2.58 -9.52 0.34
C ALA A 46 -2.97 -8.09 0.79
N LEU A 47 -1.99 -7.29 1.22
CA LEU A 47 -2.19 -5.90 1.58
C LEU A 47 -2.69 -5.07 0.39
N ALA A 48 -2.05 -5.20 -0.77
CA ALA A 48 -2.44 -4.50 -1.99
C ALA A 48 -3.84 -4.90 -2.45
N ALA A 49 -4.18 -6.19 -2.40
CA ALA A 49 -5.51 -6.69 -2.76
C ALA A 49 -6.59 -6.12 -1.82
N GLY A 50 -6.36 -6.15 -0.51
CA GLY A 50 -7.30 -5.58 0.47
C GLY A 50 -7.48 -4.08 0.30
N HIS A 51 -6.39 -3.35 0.03
CA HIS A 51 -6.44 -1.92 -0.25
C HIS A 51 -7.24 -1.59 -1.52
N LEU A 52 -6.96 -2.30 -2.63
CA LEU A 52 -7.69 -2.14 -3.88
C LEU A 52 -9.19 -2.45 -3.71
N ALA A 53 -9.52 -3.53 -2.99
CA ALA A 53 -10.91 -3.88 -2.70
C ALA A 53 -11.62 -2.79 -1.89
N ALA A 54 -10.97 -2.24 -0.85
CA ALA A 54 -11.53 -1.16 -0.04
C ALA A 54 -11.76 0.13 -0.87
N VAL A 55 -10.80 0.49 -1.72
CA VAL A 55 -10.95 1.64 -2.64
C VAL A 55 -12.09 1.42 -3.63
N ALA A 56 -12.17 0.23 -4.24
CA ALA A 56 -13.24 -0.10 -5.18
C ALA A 56 -14.61 -0.03 -4.52
N LEU A 57 -14.75 -0.53 -3.29
CA LEU A 57 -15.99 -0.44 -2.51
C LEU A 57 -16.35 0.99 -2.15
N ALA A 58 -15.37 1.81 -1.77
CA ALA A 58 -15.59 3.22 -1.40
C ALA A 58 -15.86 4.13 -2.60
N ALA A 59 -15.46 3.71 -3.81
CA ALA A 59 -15.63 4.46 -5.05
C ALA A 59 -16.96 4.21 -5.77
N VAL A 60 -17.83 3.35 -5.22
CA VAL A 60 -19.18 3.04 -5.71
C VAL A 60 -20.23 3.87 -4.98
#